data_AF-A0A835BBR9-F1
#
_entry.id   AF-A0A835BBR9-F1
#
_cell.length_a   1.000
_cell.length_b   1.000
_cell.length_c   1.000
_cell.angle_alpha   90.00
_cell.angle_beta   90.00
_cell.angle_gamma   90.00
#
_symmetry.space_group_name_H-M   'P 1'
#
loop_
_entity.id
_entity.type
_entity.pdbx_description
1 polymer ?
#
loop_
_entity_poly.entity_id
_entity_poly.type
_entity_poly.pdbx_seq_one_letter_code
_entity_poly.pdbx_strand_id
1 'polypeptide(L)'
;MALQAPSLLRAPAAAERSAAAPPLRSSFSAPWAVRVPAPAARRRVARAAATAARITMRVASKQAYICRDCGYIYNDRTPFEKLADNYFCPVCGAPKRRFRPYEPAVSKNANATDVRKARKEQLKKDEAIGQALPIAIVVGVIALAGLYFYLNNAYN
;
A
#
# COMPACT_ATOMS: atom_id res chain seq x y z
N MET A 1 -1.77 42.12 -15.90
CA MET A 1 -3.23 41.94 -15.88
C MET A 1 -3.53 40.47 -15.67
N ALA A 2 -4.50 40.18 -14.79
CA ALA A 2 -5.14 38.88 -14.52
C ALA A 2 -4.24 37.75 -13.96
N LEU A 3 -4.30 37.40 -12.65
CA LEU A 3 -5.31 36.54 -11.98
C LEU A 3 -5.22 35.09 -12.51
N GLN A 4 -5.24 33.98 -11.76
CA GLN A 4 -5.57 33.66 -10.37
C GLN A 4 -5.14 32.19 -10.13
N ALA A 5 -5.02 31.80 -8.86
CA ALA A 5 -4.68 30.46 -8.38
C ALA A 5 -5.69 29.37 -8.74
N PRO A 6 -5.28 28.08 -8.79
CA PRO A 6 -6.21 26.96 -8.71
C PRO A 6 -6.47 26.58 -7.25
N SER A 7 -7.74 26.62 -6.83
CA SER A 7 -8.20 26.14 -5.52
C SER A 7 -9.29 25.08 -5.68
N LEU A 8 -8.95 23.89 -5.17
CA LEU A 8 -9.74 23.03 -4.28
C LEU A 8 -10.84 22.07 -4.81
N LEU A 9 -10.75 20.85 -4.25
CA LEU A 9 -11.78 19.81 -3.99
C LEU A 9 -12.21 18.98 -5.22
N ARG A 10 -12.56 17.69 -5.18
CA ARG A 10 -13.10 16.79 -4.16
C ARG A 10 -12.95 15.32 -4.66
N ALA A 11 -13.04 14.39 -3.70
CA ALA A 11 -13.01 12.92 -3.73
C ALA A 11 -13.62 12.14 -4.93
N PRO A 12 -13.24 10.85 -5.09
CA PRO A 12 -13.77 9.93 -6.09
C PRO A 12 -15.07 9.25 -5.62
N ALA A 13 -16.00 9.04 -6.55
CA ALA A 13 -17.16 8.19 -6.36
C ALA A 13 -17.29 7.22 -7.55
N ALA A 14 -17.35 5.92 -7.22
CA ALA A 14 -18.16 4.85 -7.84
C ALA A 14 -18.18 4.76 -9.39
N ALA A 15 -17.61 3.74 -10.06
CA ALA A 15 -18.13 2.35 -10.19
C ALA A 15 -19.67 2.35 -10.23
N GLU A 16 -20.38 2.11 -11.34
CA GLU A 16 -20.42 0.97 -12.26
C GLU A 16 -21.23 1.44 -13.50
N ARG A 17 -20.78 1.20 -14.73
CA ARG A 17 -21.16 0.06 -15.59
C ARG A 17 -22.68 -0.15 -15.79
N SER A 18 -23.12 0.44 -16.90
CA SER A 18 -23.79 -0.24 -18.02
C SER A 18 -25.02 -1.12 -17.76
N ALA A 19 -26.18 -0.60 -18.17
CA ALA A 19 -27.28 -1.38 -18.74
C ALA A 19 -28.01 -0.45 -19.74
N ALA A 20 -27.76 -0.55 -21.05
CA ALA A 20 -28.44 -1.45 -21.98
C ALA A 20 -29.97 -1.25 -21.99
N ALA A 21 -30.45 -0.49 -22.97
CA ALA A 21 -31.84 -0.51 -23.47
C ALA A 21 -31.92 -1.41 -24.72
N PRO A 22 -33.07 -1.68 -25.37
CA PRO A 22 -34.50 -1.58 -25.00
C PRO A 22 -35.20 -2.98 -25.23
N PRO A 23 -36.53 -3.19 -25.45
CA PRO A 23 -37.44 -2.51 -26.37
C PRO A 23 -38.85 -2.16 -25.83
N LEU A 24 -39.55 -1.42 -26.70
CA LEU A 24 -40.91 -0.90 -26.67
C LEU A 24 -42.05 -1.94 -26.50
N ARG A 25 -43.26 -1.36 -26.35
CA ARG A 25 -44.62 -1.90 -26.58
C ARG A 25 -45.25 -2.60 -25.38
N SER A 26 -46.55 -2.50 -25.14
CA SER A 26 -47.65 -1.68 -25.65
C SER A 26 -48.83 -2.01 -24.74
N SER A 27 -49.68 -1.02 -24.48
CA SER A 27 -50.95 -1.15 -23.79
C SER A 27 -51.81 -2.28 -24.37
N PHE A 28 -52.11 -3.32 -23.58
CA PHE A 28 -53.32 -4.12 -23.73
C PHE A 28 -53.79 -4.62 -22.38
N SER A 29 -54.84 -3.98 -21.88
CA SER A 29 -55.73 -4.48 -20.83
C SER A 29 -56.56 -5.64 -21.38
N ALA A 30 -56.48 -6.81 -20.75
CA ALA A 30 -57.59 -7.76 -20.77
C ALA A 30 -57.57 -8.70 -19.55
N PRO A 31 -58.76 -9.08 -19.04
CA PRO A 31 -58.96 -9.43 -17.64
C PRO A 31 -59.44 -10.88 -17.49
N TRP A 32 -58.61 -11.78 -16.97
CA TRP A 32 -59.03 -13.13 -16.59
C TRP A 32 -57.89 -13.98 -16.03
N ALA A 33 -58.07 -14.31 -14.75
CA ALA A 33 -57.62 -15.47 -14.00
C ALA A 33 -56.69 -16.50 -14.68
N VAL A 34 -55.45 -16.58 -14.18
CA VAL A 34 -54.93 -17.84 -13.61
C VAL A 34 -54.12 -17.49 -12.35
N ARG A 35 -54.62 -17.92 -11.19
CA ARG A 35 -53.94 -17.80 -9.90
C ARG A 35 -52.91 -18.95 -9.82
N VAL A 36 -51.65 -18.65 -10.13
CA VAL A 36 -50.54 -19.60 -9.93
C VAL A 36 -50.19 -19.62 -8.43
N PRO A 37 -50.19 -20.80 -7.76
CA PRO A 37 -49.78 -20.89 -6.36
C PRO A 37 -48.27 -20.65 -6.23
N ALA A 38 -47.89 -19.70 -5.38
CA ALA A 38 -46.51 -19.40 -5.04
C ALA A 38 -45.88 -20.54 -4.21
N PRO A 39 -44.64 -20.99 -4.49
CA PRO A 39 -43.97 -21.93 -3.60
C PRO A 39 -43.56 -21.21 -2.30
N ALA A 40 -44.07 -21.74 -1.19
CA ALA A 40 -43.69 -21.34 0.15
C ALA A 40 -42.22 -21.70 0.42
N ALA A 41 -41.32 -20.76 0.21
CA ALA A 41 -39.96 -20.83 0.70
C ALA A 41 -39.62 -19.52 1.43
N ARG A 42 -40.11 -19.38 2.66
CA ARG A 42 -39.57 -18.39 3.60
C ARG A 42 -38.13 -18.79 3.90
N ARG A 43 -37.17 -18.26 3.14
CA ARG A 43 -35.76 -18.22 3.52
C ARG A 43 -35.67 -17.44 4.84
N ARG A 44 -35.66 -18.17 5.97
CA ARG A 44 -35.22 -17.62 7.25
C ARG A 44 -33.74 -17.30 7.09
N VAL A 45 -33.44 -16.05 6.78
CA VAL A 45 -32.09 -15.51 6.95
C VAL A 45 -31.84 -15.51 8.44
N ALA A 46 -31.15 -16.54 8.93
CA ALA A 46 -30.59 -16.53 10.27
C ALA A 46 -29.64 -15.33 10.33
N ARG A 47 -30.06 -14.27 11.02
CA ARG A 47 -29.18 -13.18 11.42
C ARG A 47 -28.14 -13.80 12.36
N ALA A 48 -27.00 -14.20 11.79
CA ALA A 48 -25.82 -14.49 12.56
C ALA A 48 -25.51 -13.24 13.39
N ALA A 49 -25.59 -13.38 14.71
CA ALA A 49 -25.26 -12.33 15.64
C ALA A 49 -23.80 -11.94 15.42
N ALA A 50 -23.60 -10.81 14.74
CA ALA A 50 -22.29 -10.20 14.61
C ALA A 50 -21.81 -9.85 16.02
N THR A 51 -20.88 -10.64 16.55
CA THR A 51 -20.09 -10.26 17.72
C THR A 51 -19.43 -8.91 17.38
N ALA A 52 -19.97 -7.84 17.96
CA ALA A 52 -19.48 -6.48 17.77
C ALA A 52 -17.96 -6.48 18.03
N ALA A 53 -17.18 -6.34 16.96
CA ALA A 53 -15.73 -6.27 17.05
C ALA A 53 -15.39 -5.06 17.92
N ARG A 54 -14.92 -5.31 19.14
CA ARG A 54 -14.44 -4.25 20.03
C ARG A 54 -13.16 -3.68 19.42
N ILE A 55 -13.30 -2.62 18.64
CA ILE A 55 -12.18 -1.83 18.13
C ILE A 55 -11.61 -1.08 19.33
N THR A 56 -10.73 -1.74 20.07
CA THR A 56 -9.90 -1.05 21.07
C THR A 56 -8.91 -0.20 20.30
N MET A 57 -9.05 1.14 20.36
CA MET A 57 -8.09 2.03 19.72
C MET A 57 -6.71 1.83 20.36
N ARG A 58 -5.75 1.29 19.62
CA ARG A 58 -4.35 1.29 20.04
C ARG A 58 -3.77 2.66 19.71
N VAL A 59 -3.41 3.43 20.74
CA VAL A 59 -2.67 4.69 20.56
C VAL A 59 -1.26 4.32 20.12
N ALA A 60 -0.96 4.45 18.84
CA ALA A 60 0.36 4.16 18.30
C ALA A 60 1.41 5.10 18.90
N SER A 61 2.63 4.61 19.11
CA SER A 61 3.77 5.45 19.47
C SER A 61 4.05 6.50 18.40
N LYS A 62 4.59 7.66 18.80
CA LYS A 62 4.89 8.80 17.91
C LYS A 62 5.79 8.42 16.72
N GLN A 63 6.70 7.45 16.91
CA GLN A 63 7.64 6.98 15.89
C GLN A 63 7.38 5.51 15.55
N ALA A 64 7.33 5.21 14.25
CA ALA A 64 7.30 3.84 13.74
C ALA A 64 8.72 3.34 13.42
N TYR A 65 8.93 2.03 13.51
CA TYR A 65 10.22 1.40 13.22
C TYR A 65 10.04 0.26 12.21
N ILE A 66 10.94 0.15 11.25
CA ILE A 66 10.93 -0.88 10.21
C ILE A 66 12.06 -1.89 10.39
N CYS A 67 11.75 -3.18 10.25
CA CYS A 67 12.75 -4.25 10.18
C CYS A 67 13.40 -4.30 8.79
N ARG A 68 14.73 -4.18 8.70
CA ARG A 68 15.44 -4.25 7.40
C ARG A 68 15.37 -5.61 6.71
N ASP A 69 15.07 -6.69 7.43
CA ASP A 69 15.12 -8.07 6.90
C ASP A 69 13.83 -8.49 6.20
N CYS A 70 12.69 -8.07 6.76
CA CYS A 70 11.37 -8.52 6.31
C CYS A 70 10.36 -7.38 6.13
N GLY A 71 10.76 -6.12 6.33
CA GLY A 71 9.90 -4.95 6.12
C GLY A 71 8.74 -4.81 7.11
N TYR A 72 8.73 -5.55 8.23
CA TYR A 72 7.72 -5.41 9.28
C TYR A 72 7.81 -4.01 9.92
N ILE A 73 6.65 -3.36 10.12
CA ILE A 73 6.55 -2.07 10.82
C ILE A 73 6.03 -2.30 12.24
N TYR A 74 6.81 -1.81 13.20
CA TYR A 74 6.43 -1.70 14.59
C TYR A 74 5.80 -0.33 14.85
N ASN A 75 4.56 -0.33 15.35
CA ASN A 75 3.76 0.86 15.66
C ASN A 75 2.88 0.66 16.92
N ASP A 76 3.36 -0.13 17.88
CA ASP A 76 2.64 -0.40 19.12
C ASP A 76 2.63 0.80 20.07
N ARG A 77 1.88 0.70 21.17
CA ARG A 77 1.77 1.78 22.16
C ARG A 77 3.08 2.04 22.90
N THR A 78 3.85 0.99 23.11
CA THR A 78 5.16 1.05 23.77
C THR A 78 6.18 1.64 22.80
N PRO A 79 6.84 2.77 23.15
CA PRO A 79 7.88 3.31 22.29
C PRO A 79 9.03 2.31 22.16
N PHE A 80 9.61 2.24 20.97
CA PHE A 80 10.64 1.25 20.62
C PHE A 80 11.90 1.33 21.51
N GLU A 81 12.23 2.51 22.01
CA GLU A 81 13.38 2.74 22.90
C GLU A 81 13.23 2.03 24.24
N LYS A 82 12.01 1.96 24.77
CA LYS A 82 11.70 1.29 26.05
C LYS A 82 11.54 -0.22 25.92
N LEU A 83 11.60 -0.74 24.70
CA LEU A 83 11.48 -2.17 24.43
C LEU A 83 12.76 -2.87 24.90
N ALA A 84 12.64 -4.06 25.48
CA ALA A 84 13.81 -4.84 25.89
C ALA A 84 14.72 -5.18 24.70
N ASP A 85 16.02 -5.31 24.94
CA ASP A 85 16.98 -5.62 23.86
C ASP A 85 16.83 -7.04 23.29
N ASN A 86 16.18 -7.92 24.05
CA ASN A 86 15.78 -9.27 23.64
C ASN A 86 14.53 -9.29 22.75
N TYR A 87 14.07 -8.14 22.25
CA TYR A 87 12.97 -8.09 21.29
C TYR A 87 13.40 -8.61 19.92
N PHE A 88 12.62 -9.54 19.39
CA PHE A 88 12.79 -10.12 18.07
C PHE A 88 11.62 -9.77 17.15
N CYS A 89 11.92 -9.55 15.88
CA CYS A 89 10.89 -9.32 14.88
C CYS A 89 9.92 -10.52 14.81
N PRO A 90 8.60 -10.32 14.95
CA PRO A 90 7.63 -11.41 15.01
C PRO A 90 7.49 -12.20 13.72
N VAL A 91 8.13 -11.76 12.63
CA VAL A 91 7.98 -12.39 11.31
C VAL A 91 9.25 -13.10 10.86
N CYS A 92 10.43 -12.55 11.17
CA CYS A 92 11.70 -13.12 10.70
C CYS A 92 12.70 -13.40 11.83
N GLY A 93 12.36 -13.13 13.09
CA GLY A 93 13.26 -13.37 14.22
C GLY A 93 14.49 -12.44 14.26
N ALA A 94 14.51 -11.35 13.48
CA ALA A 94 15.63 -10.42 13.49
C ALA A 94 15.72 -9.68 14.85
N PRO A 95 16.93 -9.47 15.41
CA PRO A 95 17.11 -8.76 16.67
C PRO A 95 16.79 -7.27 16.54
N LYS A 96 16.44 -6.62 17.66
CA LYS A 96 16.12 -5.18 17.77
C LYS A 96 17.09 -4.25 17.01
N ARG A 97 18.39 -4.56 16.99
CA ARG A 97 19.44 -3.80 16.26
C ARG A 97 19.22 -3.65 14.73
N ARG A 98 18.46 -4.56 14.11
CA ARG A 98 18.14 -4.54 12.66
C ARG A 98 16.96 -3.61 12.33
N PHE A 99 16.31 -3.03 13.33
CA PHE A 99 15.24 -2.06 13.10
C PHE A 99 15.82 -0.66 12.85
N ARG A 100 15.12 0.12 12.03
CA ARG A 100 15.44 1.53 11.73
C ARG A 100 14.20 2.40 11.86
N PRO A 101 14.35 3.71 12.16
CA PRO A 101 13.22 4.64 12.15
C PRO A 101 12.51 4.62 10.80
N TYR A 102 11.18 4.59 10.83
CA TYR A 102 10.31 4.66 9.66
C TYR A 102 9.51 5.96 9.73
N GLU A 103 9.88 6.91 8.87
CA GLU A 103 9.23 8.21 8.71
C GLU A 103 7.83 8.16 8.06
N PRO A 104 7.54 7.29 7.06
CA PRO A 104 6.26 7.35 6.38
C PRO A 104 5.08 7.03 7.30
N ALA A 105 3.93 7.65 7.02
CA ALA A 105 2.69 7.38 7.75
C ALA A 105 2.29 5.90 7.64
N VAL A 106 2.01 5.27 8.79
CA VAL A 106 1.63 3.86 8.87
C VAL A 106 0.12 3.72 8.64
N SER A 107 -0.28 3.04 7.56
CA SER A 107 -1.69 2.73 7.30
C SER A 107 -2.15 1.50 8.11
N LYS A 108 -3.47 1.32 8.27
CA LYS A 108 -4.06 0.21 9.05
C LYS A 108 -3.61 -1.19 8.59
N ASN A 109 -3.22 -1.32 7.31
CA ASN A 109 -2.78 -2.58 6.70
C ASN A 109 -1.29 -2.59 6.34
N ALA A 110 -0.47 -1.73 6.97
CA ALA A 110 0.94 -1.59 6.63
C ALA A 110 1.77 -2.89 6.80
N ASN A 111 1.24 -3.86 7.55
CA ASN A 111 1.84 -5.17 7.79
C ASN A 111 1.17 -6.32 7.01
N ALA A 112 0.25 -6.04 6.09
CA ALA A 112 -0.33 -7.06 5.21
C ALA A 112 0.76 -7.71 4.33
N THR A 113 0.60 -8.99 4.00
CA THR A 113 1.68 -9.80 3.38
C THR A 113 2.10 -9.28 2.00
N ASP A 114 1.14 -8.83 1.20
CA ASP A 114 1.31 -8.19 -0.11
C ASP A 114 2.07 -6.86 0.01
N VAL A 115 1.64 -5.97 0.90
CA VAL A 115 2.30 -4.69 1.18
C VAL A 115 3.75 -4.90 1.62
N ARG A 116 4.00 -5.90 2.45
CA ARG A 116 5.34 -6.21 2.96
C ARG A 116 6.27 -6.78 1.91
N LYS A 117 5.77 -7.64 1.02
CA LYS A 117 6.54 -8.17 -0.12
C LYS A 117 6.95 -7.03 -1.05
N ALA A 118 5.99 -6.18 -1.44
CA ALA A 118 6.27 -5.01 -2.28
C ALA A 118 7.29 -4.07 -1.63
N ARG A 119 7.16 -3.80 -0.32
CA ARG A 119 8.13 -2.98 0.41
C ARG A 119 9.51 -3.62 0.47
N LYS A 120 9.59 -4.94 0.70
CA LYS A 120 10.87 -5.66 0.73
C LYS A 120 11.59 -5.56 -0.61
N GLU A 121 10.86 -5.61 -1.72
CA GLU A 121 11.41 -5.41 -3.05
C GLU A 121 11.93 -3.98 -3.25
N GLN A 122 11.19 -2.97 -2.78
CA GLN A 122 11.67 -1.58 -2.80
C GLN A 122 12.95 -1.42 -1.97
N LEU A 123 12.96 -1.90 -0.71
CA LEU A 123 14.15 -1.90 0.14
C LEU A 123 15.36 -2.56 -0.54
N LYS A 124 15.15 -3.67 -1.25
CA LYS A 124 16.21 -4.37 -1.98
C LYS A 124 16.71 -3.56 -3.19
N LYS A 125 15.81 -2.90 -3.92
CA LYS A 125 16.18 -2.02 -5.04
C LYS A 125 16.96 -0.81 -4.54
N ASP A 126 16.52 -0.18 -3.46
CA ASP A 126 17.20 0.99 -2.89
C ASP A 126 18.59 0.62 -2.34
N GLU A 127 18.73 -0.56 -1.75
CA GLU A 127 20.04 -1.08 -1.32
C GLU A 127 20.96 -1.38 -2.50
N ALA A 128 20.42 -2.00 -3.56
CA ALA A 128 21.17 -2.25 -4.79
C ALA A 128 21.60 -0.94 -5.48
N ILE A 129 20.72 0.06 -5.52
CA ILE A 129 21.03 1.39 -6.05
C ILE A 129 22.11 2.05 -5.18
N GLY A 130 21.96 2.01 -3.85
CA GLY A 130 22.95 2.57 -2.93
C GLY A 130 24.33 1.92 -3.05
N GLN A 131 24.40 0.62 -3.34
CA GLN A 131 25.66 -0.09 -3.59
C GLN A 131 26.24 0.21 -4.99
N ALA A 132 25.39 0.29 -6.02
CA ALA A 132 25.82 0.49 -7.40
C ALA A 132 26.22 1.95 -7.70
N LEU A 133 25.56 2.92 -7.07
CA LEU A 133 25.80 4.35 -7.29
C LEU A 133 27.27 4.78 -7.10
N PRO A 134 27.96 4.46 -5.98
CA PRO A 134 29.37 4.83 -5.82
C PRO A 134 30.27 4.14 -6.83
N ILE A 135 29.99 2.89 -7.19
CA ILE A 135 30.77 2.14 -8.18
C ILE A 135 30.63 2.81 -9.55
N ALA A 136 29.41 3.15 -9.96
CA ALA A 136 29.15 3.85 -11.22
C ALA A 136 29.86 5.21 -11.29
N ILE A 137 29.88 5.96 -10.18
CA ILE A 137 30.61 7.24 -10.09
C ILE A 137 32.11 7.00 -10.32
N VAL A 138 32.72 6.02 -9.64
CA VAL A 138 34.16 5.72 -9.77
C VAL A 138 34.51 5.30 -11.21
N VAL A 139 33.72 4.42 -11.81
CA VAL A 139 33.93 3.98 -13.21
C VAL A 139 33.81 5.16 -14.17
N GLY A 140 32.83 6.04 -13.96
CA GLY A 140 32.67 7.27 -14.74
C GLY A 140 33.90 8.19 -14.65
N VAL A 141 34.43 8.41 -13.45
CA VAL A 141 35.63 9.24 -13.24
C VAL A 141 36.86 8.64 -13.93
N ILE A 142 37.07 7.31 -13.82
CA ILE A 142 38.19 6.63 -14.48
C ILE A 142 38.09 6.75 -16.01
N ALA A 143 36.90 6.56 -16.57
CA ALA A 143 36.67 6.70 -18.01
C ALA A 143 36.96 8.13 -18.49
N LEU A 144 36.51 9.15 -17.75
CA LEU A 144 36.78 10.55 -18.07
C LEU A 144 38.27 10.89 -17.95
N ALA A 145 38.95 10.42 -16.91
CA ALA A 145 40.39 10.64 -16.74
C ALA A 145 41.21 9.95 -17.84
N GLY A 146 40.86 8.72 -18.20
CA GLY A 146 41.48 7.99 -19.31
C GLY A 146 41.27 8.69 -20.65
N LEU A 147 40.05 9.20 -20.90
CA LEU A 147 39.75 9.98 -22.10
C LEU A 147 40.55 11.29 -22.13
N TYR A 148 40.64 12.00 -21.01
CA TYR A 148 41.45 13.21 -20.90
C TYR A 148 42.92 12.93 -21.20
N PHE A 149 43.50 11.89 -20.60
CA PHE A 149 44.90 11.52 -20.84
C PHE A 149 45.14 11.13 -22.30
N TYR A 150 44.22 10.39 -22.92
CA TYR A 150 44.30 10.04 -24.33
C TYR A 150 44.31 11.28 -25.23
N LEU A 151 43.36 12.19 -25.04
CA LEU A 151 43.28 13.42 -25.82
C LEU A 151 44.51 14.31 -25.59
N ASN A 152 44.97 14.42 -24.34
CA ASN A 152 46.16 15.19 -24.01
C ASN A 152 47.44 14.59 -24.62
N ASN A 153 47.55 13.27 -24.75
CA ASN A 153 48.70 12.62 -25.37
C ASN A 153 48.64 12.59 -26.91
N ALA A 154 47.44 12.66 -27.50
CA ALA A 154 47.26 12.61 -28.95
C ALA A 154 47.36 13.99 -29.63
N TYR A 155 47.00 15.07 -28.94
CA TYR A 155 46.82 16.40 -29.54
C TYR A 155 47.67 17.51 -28.90
N ASN A 156 48.48 17.19 -27.89
CA ASN A 156 49.36 18.13 -27.20
C ASN A 156 50.80 17.65 -27.27
#